data_AF-A0A835V2R7-F1
#
_entry.id   AF-A0A835V2R7-F1
#
_cell.length_a   1.000
_cell.length_b   1.000
_cell.length_c   1.000
_cell.angle_alpha   90.00
_cell.angle_beta   90.00
_cell.angle_gamma   90.00
#
_symmetry.space_group_name_H-M   'P 1'
#
loop_
_entity.id
_entity.type
_entity.pdbx_description
1 polymer ?
#
loop_
_entity_poly.entity_id
_entity_poly.type
_entity_poly.pdbx_seq_one_letter_code
_entity_poly.pdbx_strand_id
1 'polypeptide(L)'
;MEAKQREATEYPGFEFRTYSQTLDHFNYGPESFTTFPQRYAINFKYWGGANSTSPIFFFLGDWCNVERHVELFGFLEENAPSFRALLVFAEHRYYGESYPFGSKELAYTNSSTLKYFSSEQALADYAQLLRDLKANLSAVNSPVIAFGADYSGMLASWFRLKYPHMVIGALASSAPILYFDNITPQNGYCSVTTEDFRNIKRVLQKFGSNIIFSNGLRDPFSIGGVLQNISDTIVALTTTKGSDCLDLFESNSKDPDWLVAQRKAEVDIMKRWIEEYRMIPKE
;
A
#
# COMPACT_ATOMS: atom_id res chain seq x y z
N MET A 1 14.36 -6.64 15.54
CA MET A 1 13.57 -5.88 16.53
C MET A 1 12.48 -6.79 17.00
N GLU A 2 12.58 -7.28 18.22
CA GLU A 2 11.60 -8.17 18.85
C GLU A 2 10.27 -7.44 19.02
N ALA A 3 9.20 -8.04 18.51
CA ALA A 3 7.85 -7.56 18.72
C ALA A 3 7.49 -7.83 20.19
N LYS A 4 7.45 -6.77 21.00
CA LYS A 4 6.80 -6.83 22.32
C LYS A 4 5.33 -7.17 22.10
N GLN A 5 4.87 -8.26 22.72
CA GLN A 5 3.46 -8.49 23.02
C GLN A 5 2.92 -7.23 23.72
N ARG A 6 1.99 -6.52 23.07
CA ARG A 6 1.33 -5.32 23.59
C ARG A 6 -0.15 -5.63 23.82
N GLU A 7 -0.63 -5.29 25.01
CA GLU A 7 -1.94 -5.66 25.57
C GLU A 7 -3.12 -4.89 24.93
N ALA A 8 -4.33 -5.40 25.17
CA ALA A 8 -5.66 -5.09 24.62
C ALA A 8 -6.18 -3.62 24.65
N THR A 9 -5.30 -2.61 24.78
CA THR A 9 -5.68 -1.18 24.88
C THR A 9 -5.58 -0.41 23.55
N GLU A 10 -5.01 -0.99 22.49
CA GLU A 10 -4.70 -0.26 21.24
C GLU A 10 -5.83 -0.27 20.19
N TYR A 11 -6.82 -1.17 20.29
CA TYR A 11 -7.91 -1.33 19.29
C TYR A 11 -9.29 -1.51 19.95
N PRO A 12 -9.99 -0.41 20.33
CA PRO A 12 -11.20 -0.49 21.15
C PRO A 12 -12.35 -1.25 20.45
N GLY A 13 -12.74 -2.39 21.03
CA GLY A 13 -13.85 -3.22 20.54
C GLY A 13 -13.44 -4.36 19.61
N PHE A 14 -12.17 -4.44 19.20
CA PHE A 14 -11.65 -5.58 18.44
C PHE A 14 -11.10 -6.66 19.38
N GLU A 15 -11.55 -7.88 19.16
CA GLU A 15 -11.01 -9.08 19.77
C GLU A 15 -10.17 -9.84 18.74
N PHE A 16 -8.91 -10.12 19.06
CA PHE A 16 -8.03 -10.93 18.23
C PHE A 16 -8.12 -12.39 18.65
N ARG A 17 -8.43 -13.25 17.69
CA ARG A 17 -8.70 -14.67 17.90
C ARG A 17 -7.94 -15.50 16.89
N THR A 18 -7.82 -16.79 17.19
CA THR A 18 -7.18 -17.78 16.33
C THR A 18 -8.21 -18.85 15.93
N TYR A 19 -8.16 -19.25 14.67
CA TYR A 19 -8.96 -20.31 14.09
C TYR A 19 -8.03 -21.46 13.65
N SER A 20 -8.43 -22.71 13.93
CA SER A 20 -7.68 -23.88 13.49
C SER A 20 -8.02 -24.16 12.03
N GLN A 21 -7.15 -23.72 11.13
CA GLN A 21 -7.35 -23.73 9.68
C GLN A 21 -6.72 -24.96 9.03
N THR A 22 -7.37 -25.51 8.02
CA THR A 22 -6.86 -26.64 7.23
C THR A 22 -5.62 -26.20 6.43
N LEU A 23 -4.53 -26.98 6.49
CA LEU A 23 -3.29 -26.67 5.78
C LEU A 23 -3.49 -26.68 4.26
N ASP A 24 -4.16 -27.71 3.75
CA ASP A 24 -4.36 -27.95 2.32
C ASP A 24 -5.81 -28.28 2.00
N HIS A 25 -6.49 -27.38 1.32
CA HIS A 25 -7.90 -27.54 0.94
C HIS A 25 -8.11 -28.34 -0.34
N PHE A 26 -7.06 -28.61 -1.12
CA PHE A 26 -7.18 -29.13 -2.49
C PHE A 26 -6.55 -30.51 -2.67
N ASN A 27 -6.16 -31.16 -1.58
CA ASN A 27 -5.64 -32.53 -1.59
C ASN A 27 -6.21 -33.32 -0.41
N TYR A 28 -6.17 -34.65 -0.51
CA TYR A 28 -6.75 -35.58 0.47
C TYR A 28 -5.69 -36.49 1.11
N GLY A 29 -4.41 -36.12 1.01
CA GLY A 29 -3.32 -36.85 1.66
C GLY A 29 -3.37 -36.70 3.19
N PRO A 30 -2.71 -37.59 3.95
CA PRO A 30 -2.68 -37.49 5.42
C PRO A 30 -2.17 -36.12 5.92
N GLU A 31 -1.19 -35.54 5.23
CA GLU A 31 -0.64 -34.21 5.57
C GLU A 31 -1.66 -33.08 5.36
N SER A 32 -2.63 -33.25 4.46
CA SER A 32 -3.62 -32.21 4.10
C SER A 32 -4.59 -31.92 5.24
N PHE A 33 -4.82 -32.88 6.14
CA PHE A 33 -5.66 -32.73 7.32
C PHE A 33 -4.95 -32.03 8.50
N THR A 34 -3.66 -31.74 8.37
CA THR A 34 -2.94 -30.95 9.37
C THR A 34 -3.56 -29.56 9.45
N THR A 35 -3.64 -29.00 10.65
CA THR A 35 -4.16 -27.64 10.85
C THR A 35 -3.09 -26.69 11.34
N PHE A 36 -3.32 -25.40 11.13
CA PHE A 36 -2.47 -24.33 11.63
C PHE A 36 -3.31 -23.19 12.22
N PRO A 37 -2.74 -22.40 13.14
CA PRO A 37 -3.44 -21.24 13.70
C PRO A 37 -3.51 -20.10 12.68
N GLN A 38 -4.70 -19.83 12.14
CA GLN A 38 -4.98 -18.62 11.37
C GLN A 38 -5.58 -17.55 12.29
N ARG A 39 -5.00 -16.36 12.29
CA ARG A 39 -5.45 -15.24 13.10
C ARG A 39 -6.57 -14.46 12.41
N TYR A 40 -7.48 -13.90 13.20
CA TYR A 40 -8.49 -12.95 12.72
C TYR A 40 -8.87 -11.98 13.85
N ALA A 41 -9.34 -10.79 13.47
CA ALA A 41 -9.91 -9.82 14.39
C ALA A 41 -11.43 -9.75 14.19
N ILE A 42 -12.18 -9.62 15.28
CA ILE A 42 -13.64 -9.52 15.25
C ILE A 42 -14.12 -8.40 16.16
N ASN A 43 -15.11 -7.63 15.73
CA ASN A 43 -15.67 -6.53 16.53
C ASN A 43 -17.20 -6.59 16.51
N PHE A 44 -17.77 -6.77 17.71
CA PHE A 44 -19.21 -6.92 17.95
C PHE A 44 -19.92 -5.61 18.32
N LYS A 45 -19.18 -4.51 18.52
CA LYS A 45 -19.66 -3.25 19.11
C LYS A 45 -20.95 -2.72 18.50
N TYR A 46 -21.11 -2.83 17.19
CA TYR A 46 -22.27 -2.34 16.44
C TYR A 46 -23.14 -3.45 15.85
N TRP A 47 -22.79 -4.71 16.09
CA TRP A 47 -23.49 -5.83 15.45
C TRP A 47 -24.91 -5.97 16.00
N GLY A 48 -25.90 -5.96 15.09
CA GLY A 48 -27.30 -6.10 15.47
C GLY A 48 -27.71 -7.51 15.93
N GLY A 49 -26.79 -8.48 15.90
CA GLY A 49 -27.01 -9.86 16.33
C GLY A 49 -27.55 -10.78 15.23
N ALA A 50 -27.47 -12.08 15.47
CA ALA A 50 -27.83 -13.11 14.49
C ALA A 50 -29.30 -13.08 14.03
N ASN A 51 -30.21 -12.68 14.92
CA ASN A 51 -31.66 -12.68 14.67
C ASN A 51 -32.15 -11.46 13.85
N SER A 52 -31.30 -10.45 13.63
CA SER A 52 -31.68 -9.21 12.93
C SER A 52 -31.22 -9.16 11.48
N THR A 53 -30.67 -10.26 10.94
CA THR A 53 -30.07 -10.32 9.60
C THR A 53 -29.00 -9.26 9.35
N SER A 54 -28.37 -8.76 10.43
CA SER A 54 -27.28 -7.79 10.37
C SER A 54 -26.12 -8.30 9.51
N PRO A 55 -25.57 -7.50 8.59
CA PRO A 55 -24.50 -7.92 7.71
C PRO A 55 -23.20 -8.18 8.46
N ILE A 56 -22.35 -9.01 7.86
CA ILE A 56 -20.95 -9.18 8.24
C ILE A 56 -20.11 -8.46 7.18
N PHE A 57 -19.30 -7.50 7.62
CA PHE A 57 -18.22 -6.93 6.81
C PHE A 57 -16.98 -7.76 7.02
N PHE A 58 -16.58 -8.48 5.98
CA PHE A 58 -15.50 -9.45 6.02
C PHE A 58 -14.34 -8.93 5.18
N PHE A 59 -13.29 -8.45 5.84
CA PHE A 59 -12.06 -8.00 5.19
C PHE A 59 -11.12 -9.18 4.98
N LEU A 60 -10.69 -9.38 3.73
CA LEU A 60 -9.74 -10.43 3.36
C LEU A 60 -8.34 -9.88 3.56
N GLY A 61 -7.58 -10.36 4.53
CA GLY A 61 -6.23 -9.90 4.77
C GLY A 61 -5.27 -10.19 3.62
N ASP A 62 -4.13 -9.52 3.64
CA ASP A 62 -3.01 -9.69 2.73
C ASP A 62 -1.65 -9.40 3.40
N TRP A 63 -0.82 -8.50 2.85
CA TRP A 63 0.65 -8.40 2.97
C TRP A 63 1.21 -8.19 4.39
N CYS A 64 0.36 -7.99 5.39
CA CYS A 64 0.74 -7.67 6.76
C CYS A 64 -0.15 -8.35 7.80
N ASN A 65 0.14 -8.08 9.07
CA ASN A 65 -0.61 -8.61 10.19
C ASN A 65 -1.99 -7.94 10.36
N VAL A 66 -2.93 -8.66 10.95
CA VAL A 66 -4.33 -8.23 11.07
C VAL A 66 -4.53 -6.94 11.86
N GLU A 67 -3.70 -6.64 12.87
CA GLU A 67 -3.76 -5.37 13.60
C GLU A 67 -3.52 -4.18 12.68
N ARG A 68 -2.57 -4.31 11.75
CA ARG A 68 -2.25 -3.25 10.80
C ARG A 68 -3.39 -3.05 9.80
N HIS A 69 -4.10 -4.11 9.41
CA HIS A 69 -5.31 -3.97 8.60
C HIS A 69 -6.41 -3.23 9.35
N VAL A 70 -6.62 -3.52 10.63
CA VAL A 70 -7.58 -2.81 11.48
C VAL A 70 -7.22 -1.33 11.62
N GLU A 71 -5.94 -1.01 11.79
CA GLU A 71 -5.44 0.37 11.88
C GLU A 71 -5.65 1.17 10.57
N LEU A 72 -5.36 0.56 9.42
CA LEU A 72 -5.37 1.25 8.13
C LEU A 72 -6.78 1.40 7.53
N PHE A 73 -7.67 0.43 7.74
CA PHE A 73 -8.95 0.33 7.03
C PHE A 73 -10.15 0.71 7.90
N GLY A 74 -10.11 1.90 8.50
CA GLY A 74 -11.17 2.45 9.37
C GLY A 74 -12.54 2.61 8.71
N PHE A 75 -12.63 2.62 7.38
CA PHE A 75 -13.89 2.71 6.63
C PHE A 75 -14.94 1.68 7.09
N LEU A 76 -14.52 0.45 7.42
CA LEU A 76 -15.43 -0.60 7.88
C LEU A 76 -16.03 -0.23 9.25
N GLU A 77 -15.22 0.26 10.19
CA GLU A 77 -15.68 0.65 11.53
C GLU A 77 -16.58 1.89 11.49
N GLU A 78 -16.21 2.91 10.71
CA GLU A 78 -16.99 4.14 10.56
C GLU A 78 -18.41 3.88 10.05
N ASN A 79 -18.57 2.89 9.16
CA ASN A 79 -19.86 2.56 8.56
C ASN A 79 -20.61 1.45 9.32
N ALA A 80 -19.96 0.71 10.20
CA ALA A 80 -20.57 -0.37 10.97
C ALA A 80 -21.86 0.03 11.72
N PRO A 81 -21.98 1.23 12.35
CA PRO A 81 -23.21 1.64 13.04
C PRO A 81 -24.41 1.74 12.11
N SER A 82 -24.24 2.30 10.91
CA SER A 82 -25.31 2.50 9.93
C SER A 82 -25.89 1.18 9.43
N PHE A 83 -25.04 0.16 9.30
CA PHE A 83 -25.43 -1.17 8.85
C PHE A 83 -25.73 -2.14 10.00
N ARG A 84 -25.44 -1.74 11.25
CA ARG A 84 -25.40 -2.63 12.41
C ARG A 84 -24.54 -3.88 12.13
N ALA A 85 -23.38 -3.68 11.50
CA ALA A 85 -22.57 -4.74 10.94
C ALA A 85 -21.66 -5.40 11.98
N LEU A 86 -21.41 -6.70 11.82
CA LEU A 86 -20.28 -7.39 12.45
C LEU A 86 -19.03 -7.13 11.62
N LEU A 87 -17.92 -6.77 12.25
CA LEU A 87 -16.65 -6.60 11.55
C LEU A 87 -15.77 -7.81 11.77
N VAL A 88 -15.19 -8.33 10.69
CA VAL A 88 -14.25 -9.44 10.73
C VAL A 88 -13.11 -9.14 9.77
N PHE A 89 -11.88 -9.17 10.28
CA PHE A 89 -10.65 -9.08 9.49
C PHE A 89 -9.93 -10.41 9.59
N ALA A 90 -9.82 -11.15 8.49
CA ALA A 90 -9.17 -12.46 8.47
C ALA A 90 -7.74 -12.31 7.97
N GLU A 91 -6.75 -12.78 8.73
CA GLU A 91 -5.35 -12.69 8.32
C GLU A 91 -5.04 -13.70 7.20
N HIS A 92 -4.21 -13.30 6.24
CA HIS A 92 -3.82 -14.16 5.14
C HIS A 92 -2.80 -15.20 5.62
N ARG A 93 -2.93 -16.45 5.16
CA ARG A 93 -1.90 -17.49 5.38
C ARG A 93 -0.52 -16.96 4.95
N TYR A 94 0.54 -17.29 5.69
CA TYR A 94 1.92 -16.84 5.46
C TYR A 94 2.21 -15.35 5.74
N TYR A 95 1.26 -14.61 6.33
CA TYR A 95 1.46 -13.25 6.78
C TYR A 95 1.10 -13.10 8.26
N GLY A 96 1.61 -12.03 8.87
CA GLY A 96 1.41 -11.73 10.29
C GLY A 96 1.87 -12.85 11.21
N GLU A 97 0.92 -13.48 11.91
CA GLU A 97 1.16 -14.63 12.78
C GLU A 97 0.55 -15.93 12.25
N SER A 98 -0.10 -15.87 11.09
CA SER A 98 -0.79 -16.99 10.43
C SER A 98 0.15 -17.87 9.59
N TYR A 99 1.19 -18.41 10.22
CA TYR A 99 2.19 -19.27 9.55
C TYR A 99 1.83 -20.76 9.66
N PRO A 100 1.64 -21.48 8.53
CA PRO A 100 1.23 -22.88 8.58
C PRO A 100 2.21 -23.84 9.26
N PHE A 101 3.48 -23.45 9.35
CA PHE A 101 4.57 -24.24 9.96
C PHE A 101 5.11 -23.61 11.24
N GLY A 102 4.31 -22.75 11.88
CA GLY A 102 4.61 -22.14 13.18
C GLY A 102 5.51 -20.92 13.14
N SER A 103 6.41 -20.79 12.15
CA SER A 103 7.24 -19.59 11.99
C SER A 103 7.39 -19.16 10.53
N LYS A 104 7.75 -17.88 10.34
CA LYS A 104 8.06 -17.32 9.02
C LYS A 104 9.22 -18.06 8.37
N GLU A 105 10.27 -18.35 9.13
CA GLU A 105 11.48 -18.98 8.62
C GLU A 105 11.14 -20.37 8.05
N LEU A 106 10.38 -21.18 8.79
CA LEU A 106 9.95 -22.50 8.35
C LEU A 106 8.99 -22.44 7.15
N ALA A 107 8.03 -21.52 7.20
CA ALA A 107 7.04 -21.36 6.12
C ALA A 107 7.66 -21.00 4.78
N TYR A 108 8.78 -20.28 4.76
CA TYR A 108 9.48 -19.83 3.55
C TYR A 108 10.78 -20.62 3.26
N THR A 109 11.04 -21.72 3.97
CA THR A 109 12.31 -22.46 3.85
C THR A 109 12.50 -23.12 2.48
N ASN A 110 11.49 -23.79 1.92
CA ASN A 110 11.64 -24.57 0.69
C ASN A 110 10.32 -24.71 -0.09
N SER A 111 10.39 -25.29 -1.29
CA SER A 111 9.20 -25.50 -2.15
C SER A 111 8.13 -26.38 -1.51
N SER A 112 8.51 -27.32 -0.64
CA SER A 112 7.57 -28.22 0.03
C SER A 112 6.71 -27.51 1.07
N THR A 113 7.23 -26.45 1.71
CA THR A 113 6.45 -25.59 2.60
C THR A 113 5.76 -24.47 1.85
N LEU A 114 6.37 -23.89 0.82
CA LEU A 114 5.78 -22.81 0.02
C LEU A 114 4.62 -23.24 -0.88
N LYS A 115 4.47 -24.53 -1.20
CA LYS A 115 3.41 -25.02 -2.09
C LYS A 115 1.98 -24.68 -1.62
N TYR A 116 1.77 -24.44 -0.32
CA TYR A 116 0.46 -24.04 0.22
C TYR A 116 0.23 -22.53 0.23
N PHE A 117 1.18 -21.74 -0.28
CA PHE A 117 1.08 -20.28 -0.40
C PHE A 117 0.51 -19.90 -1.77
N SER A 118 -0.81 -20.00 -1.91
CA SER A 118 -1.53 -19.62 -3.13
C SER A 118 -2.79 -18.83 -2.81
N SER A 119 -3.28 -18.07 -3.79
CA SER A 119 -4.51 -17.30 -3.66
C SER A 119 -5.73 -18.22 -3.48
N GLU A 120 -5.78 -19.36 -4.16
CA GLU A 120 -6.84 -20.35 -4.06
C GLU A 120 -6.96 -20.90 -2.64
N GLN A 121 -5.81 -21.22 -2.02
CA GLN A 121 -5.73 -21.73 -0.66
C GLN A 121 -6.19 -20.66 0.35
N ALA A 122 -5.79 -19.40 0.15
CA ALA A 122 -6.26 -18.29 0.98
C ALA A 122 -7.77 -18.04 0.85
N LEU A 123 -8.33 -18.14 -0.36
CA LEU A 123 -9.77 -18.03 -0.57
C LEU A 123 -10.53 -19.17 0.11
N ALA A 124 -9.99 -20.39 0.08
CA ALA A 124 -10.56 -21.52 0.80
C ALA A 124 -10.49 -21.34 2.33
N ASP A 125 -9.42 -20.74 2.86
CA ASP A 125 -9.32 -20.39 4.27
C ASP A 125 -10.46 -19.46 4.69
N TYR A 126 -10.66 -18.39 3.93
CA TYR A 126 -11.70 -17.41 4.18
C TYR A 126 -13.10 -18.03 4.11
N ALA A 127 -13.34 -18.93 3.15
CA ALA A 127 -14.59 -19.68 3.06
C ALA A 127 -14.80 -20.54 4.31
N GLN A 128 -13.82 -21.35 4.70
CA GLN A 128 -13.94 -22.22 5.86
C GLN A 128 -14.13 -21.42 7.16
N LEU A 129 -13.33 -20.37 7.38
CA LEU A 129 -13.46 -19.48 8.54
C LEU A 129 -14.84 -18.83 8.59
N LEU A 130 -15.32 -18.27 7.49
CA LEU A 130 -16.60 -17.57 7.43
C LEU A 130 -17.77 -18.52 7.68
N ARG A 131 -17.76 -19.73 7.10
CA ARG A 131 -18.80 -20.75 7.32
C ARG A 131 -18.92 -21.09 8.80
N ASP A 132 -17.79 -21.41 9.43
CA ASP A 132 -17.76 -21.89 10.81
C ASP A 132 -18.06 -20.74 11.79
N LEU A 133 -17.60 -19.52 11.49
CA LEU A 133 -17.95 -18.32 12.25
C LEU A 133 -19.46 -18.06 12.22
N LYS A 134 -20.10 -18.14 11.04
CA LYS A 134 -21.55 -17.96 10.92
C LYS A 134 -22.31 -19.05 11.69
N ALA A 135 -21.85 -20.29 11.67
CA ALA A 135 -22.46 -21.37 12.45
C ALA A 135 -22.33 -21.10 13.96
N ASN A 136 -21.13 -20.77 14.44
CA ASN A 136 -20.86 -20.51 15.86
C ASN A 136 -21.65 -19.31 16.41
N LEU A 137 -21.87 -18.28 15.59
CA LEU A 137 -22.63 -17.10 15.97
C LEU A 137 -24.14 -17.23 15.72
N SER A 138 -24.62 -18.39 15.26
CA SER A 138 -26.01 -18.57 14.77
C SER A 138 -26.41 -17.58 13.66
N ALA A 139 -25.42 -16.98 12.97
CA ALA A 139 -25.56 -15.93 11.99
C ALA A 139 -25.65 -16.47 10.55
N VAL A 140 -26.13 -17.69 10.35
CA VAL A 140 -26.16 -18.39 9.05
C VAL A 140 -26.89 -17.57 7.97
N ASN A 141 -27.95 -16.86 8.35
CA ASN A 141 -28.74 -16.00 7.46
C ASN A 141 -28.21 -14.57 7.32
N SER A 142 -27.13 -14.20 8.04
CA SER A 142 -26.55 -12.87 7.94
C SER A 142 -25.88 -12.70 6.57
N PRO A 143 -26.20 -11.62 5.82
CA PRO A 143 -25.53 -11.33 4.56
C PRO A 143 -24.07 -10.96 4.80
N VAL A 144 -23.18 -11.28 3.86
CA VAL A 144 -21.75 -10.99 4.01
C VAL A 144 -21.27 -10.17 2.82
N ILE A 145 -20.56 -9.08 3.08
CA ILE A 145 -19.88 -8.28 2.06
C ILE A 145 -18.38 -8.46 2.25
N ALA A 146 -17.69 -8.88 1.19
CA ALA A 146 -16.24 -9.00 1.18
C ALA A 146 -15.59 -7.64 0.92
N PHE A 147 -14.52 -7.32 1.62
CA PHE A 147 -13.74 -6.10 1.44
C PHE A 147 -12.27 -6.42 1.21
N GLY A 148 -11.63 -5.62 0.37
CA GLY A 148 -10.19 -5.70 0.18
C GLY A 148 -9.61 -4.53 -0.60
N ALA A 149 -8.32 -4.31 -0.44
CA ALA A 149 -7.53 -3.29 -1.14
C ALA A 149 -6.34 -3.93 -1.87
N ASP A 150 -5.92 -3.39 -3.01
CA ASP A 150 -4.78 -3.91 -3.79
C ASP A 150 -4.91 -5.43 -4.08
N TYR A 151 -3.96 -6.25 -3.62
CA TYR A 151 -4.03 -7.71 -3.74
C TYR A 151 -5.22 -8.31 -2.97
N SER A 152 -5.47 -7.83 -1.74
CA SER A 152 -6.69 -8.18 -1.00
C SER A 152 -7.97 -7.79 -1.78
N GLY A 153 -7.95 -6.70 -2.56
CA GLY A 153 -9.05 -6.33 -3.45
C GLY A 153 -9.27 -7.33 -4.59
N MET A 154 -8.18 -7.91 -5.11
CA MET A 154 -8.25 -9.01 -6.08
C MET A 154 -8.85 -10.25 -5.42
N LEU A 155 -8.40 -10.58 -4.20
CA LEU A 155 -8.98 -11.67 -3.40
C LEU A 155 -10.47 -11.46 -3.16
N ALA A 156 -10.92 -10.26 -2.75
CA ALA A 156 -12.33 -9.96 -2.54
C ALA A 156 -13.17 -10.16 -3.81
N SER A 157 -12.63 -9.72 -4.97
CA SER A 157 -13.24 -9.93 -6.28
C SER A 157 -13.37 -11.42 -6.62
N TRP A 158 -12.28 -12.18 -6.49
CA TRP A 158 -12.26 -13.62 -6.76
C TRP A 158 -13.10 -14.40 -5.76
N PHE A 159 -13.16 -13.97 -4.50
CA PHE A 159 -13.98 -14.58 -3.46
C PHE A 159 -15.46 -14.48 -3.80
N ARG A 160 -15.92 -13.29 -4.22
CA ARG A 160 -17.29 -13.12 -4.71
C ARG A 160 -17.56 -13.95 -5.97
N LEU A 161 -16.59 -14.06 -6.88
CA LEU A 161 -16.74 -14.84 -8.11
C LEU A 161 -16.83 -16.35 -7.85
N LYS A 162 -16.00 -16.88 -6.94
CA LYS A 162 -15.88 -18.32 -6.67
C LYS A 162 -16.82 -18.81 -5.57
N TYR A 163 -17.14 -17.97 -4.59
CA TYR A 163 -18.01 -18.26 -3.46
C TYR A 163 -19.22 -17.31 -3.38
N PRO A 164 -20.01 -17.12 -4.47
CA PRO A 164 -21.15 -16.20 -4.49
C PRO A 164 -22.29 -16.61 -3.55
N HIS A 165 -22.30 -17.87 -3.11
CA HIS A 165 -23.24 -18.42 -2.13
C HIS A 165 -22.86 -18.04 -0.68
N MET A 166 -21.64 -17.54 -0.44
CA MET A 166 -21.15 -17.15 0.89
C MET A 166 -21.19 -15.64 1.11
N VAL A 167 -20.84 -14.86 0.09
CA VAL A 167 -20.80 -13.39 0.13
C VAL A 167 -21.74 -12.82 -0.92
N ILE A 168 -22.57 -11.85 -0.55
CA ILE A 168 -23.58 -11.22 -1.44
C ILE A 168 -22.99 -10.14 -2.36
N GLY A 169 -21.82 -9.62 -2.02
CA GLY A 169 -21.11 -8.59 -2.77
C GLY A 169 -19.66 -8.46 -2.32
N ALA A 170 -18.87 -7.70 -3.09
CA ALA A 170 -17.49 -7.38 -2.75
C ALA A 170 -17.18 -5.92 -3.08
N LEU A 171 -16.46 -5.24 -2.20
CA LEU A 171 -15.79 -3.97 -2.47
C LEU A 171 -14.30 -4.26 -2.68
N ALA A 172 -13.86 -4.13 -3.93
CA ALA A 172 -12.49 -4.37 -4.36
C ALA A 172 -11.80 -3.04 -4.68
N SER A 173 -11.19 -2.42 -3.67
CA SER A 173 -10.55 -1.11 -3.81
C SER A 173 -9.19 -1.25 -4.49
N SER A 174 -8.94 -0.46 -5.54
CA SER A 174 -7.66 -0.43 -6.25
C SER A 174 -7.14 -1.80 -6.70
N ALA A 175 -8.03 -2.76 -6.99
CA ALA A 175 -7.66 -4.13 -7.29
C ALA A 175 -7.19 -4.30 -8.76
N PRO A 176 -5.90 -4.61 -9.02
CA PRO A 176 -5.36 -4.69 -10.38
C PRO A 176 -5.69 -6.04 -11.06
N ILE A 177 -6.95 -6.46 -11.07
CA ILE A 177 -7.39 -7.79 -11.59
C ILE A 177 -7.14 -8.00 -13.09
N LEU A 178 -6.90 -6.92 -13.84
CA LEU A 178 -6.61 -6.94 -15.28
C LEU A 178 -5.13 -6.76 -15.59
N TYR A 179 -4.26 -6.67 -14.59
CA TYR A 179 -2.84 -6.42 -14.76
C TYR A 179 -2.04 -7.72 -14.98
N PHE A 180 -2.53 -8.55 -15.90
CA PHE A 180 -1.95 -9.84 -16.25
C PHE A 180 -1.80 -9.98 -17.76
N ASP A 181 -0.72 -10.66 -18.17
CA ASP A 181 -0.38 -10.95 -19.56
C ASP A 181 -0.51 -9.71 -20.46
N ASN A 182 -1.29 -9.83 -21.53
CA ASN A 182 -1.53 -8.77 -22.52
C ASN A 182 -2.90 -8.09 -22.34
N ILE A 183 -3.56 -8.24 -21.18
CA ILE A 183 -4.87 -7.61 -20.92
C ILE A 183 -4.72 -6.09 -20.77
N THR A 184 -3.69 -5.64 -20.03
CA THR A 184 -3.33 -4.24 -19.84
C THR A 184 -1.99 -3.95 -20.52
N PRO A 185 -1.78 -2.79 -21.16
CA PRO A 185 -0.48 -2.42 -21.71
C PRO A 185 0.63 -2.53 -20.67
N GLN A 186 1.77 -3.12 -21.04
CA GLN A 186 2.87 -3.38 -20.11
C GLN A 186 3.44 -2.11 -19.47
N ASN A 187 3.34 -0.97 -20.17
CA ASN A 187 3.72 0.34 -19.67
C ASN A 187 2.55 1.10 -19.02
N GLY A 188 1.42 0.46 -18.74
CA GLY A 188 0.20 1.12 -18.24
C GLY A 188 0.44 1.93 -16.98
N TYR A 189 1.05 1.31 -15.96
CA TYR A 189 1.42 2.01 -14.72
C TYR A 189 2.36 3.21 -15.01
N CYS A 190 3.47 2.97 -15.72
CA CYS A 190 4.43 4.02 -16.04
C CYS A 190 3.82 5.15 -16.87
N SER A 191 2.88 4.84 -17.77
CA SER A 191 2.18 5.82 -18.61
C SER A 191 1.26 6.71 -17.78
N VAL A 192 0.49 6.13 -16.84
CA VAL A 192 -0.37 6.89 -15.93
C VAL A 192 0.49 7.78 -15.02
N THR A 193 1.51 7.22 -14.36
CA THR A 193 2.45 8.00 -13.54
C THR A 193 3.10 9.11 -14.36
N THR A 194 3.52 8.83 -15.60
CA THR A 194 4.11 9.85 -16.47
C THR A 194 3.11 10.96 -16.80
N GLU A 195 1.83 10.66 -17.03
CA GLU A 195 0.80 11.68 -17.28
C GLU A 195 0.64 12.61 -16.08
N ASP A 196 0.60 12.05 -14.86
CA ASP A 196 0.49 12.83 -13.63
C ASP A 196 1.61 13.87 -13.51
N PHE A 197 2.84 13.50 -13.91
CA PHE A 197 4.01 14.37 -13.91
C PHE A 197 4.26 15.11 -15.24
N ARG A 198 3.51 14.83 -16.31
CA ARG A 198 3.69 15.44 -17.64
C ARG A 198 3.51 16.95 -17.58
N ASN A 199 2.70 17.42 -16.63
CA ASN A 199 2.43 18.83 -16.39
C ASN A 199 3.37 19.46 -15.34
N ILE A 200 4.50 18.84 -14.99
CA ILE A 200 5.42 19.39 -13.98
C ILE A 200 5.85 20.83 -14.31
N LYS A 201 6.03 21.16 -15.60
CA LYS A 201 6.28 22.54 -16.02
C LYS A 201 5.14 23.48 -15.62
N ARG A 202 3.89 23.08 -15.80
CA ARG A 202 2.70 23.86 -15.40
C ARG A 202 2.56 23.96 -13.88
N VAL A 203 2.91 22.90 -13.15
CA VAL A 203 2.93 22.89 -11.67
C VAL A 203 3.97 23.88 -11.17
N LEU A 204 5.21 23.80 -11.69
CA LEU A 204 6.28 24.74 -11.38
C LEU A 204 5.87 26.18 -11.72
N GLN A 205 5.26 26.42 -12.88
CA GLN A 205 4.76 27.76 -13.25
C GLN A 205 3.71 28.32 -12.29
N LYS A 206 2.80 27.48 -11.79
CA LYS A 206 1.67 27.93 -10.97
C LYS A 206 1.98 28.04 -9.49
N PHE A 207 2.81 27.14 -8.98
CA PHE A 207 2.98 26.93 -7.54
C PHE A 207 4.45 26.99 -7.09
N GLY A 208 5.40 26.97 -8.02
CA GLY A 208 6.82 27.07 -7.69
C GLY A 208 7.28 28.52 -7.60
N SER A 209 8.32 28.73 -6.80
CA SER A 209 9.06 29.99 -6.72
C SER A 209 10.43 29.72 -6.11
N ASN A 210 11.43 30.52 -6.47
CA ASN A 210 12.77 30.50 -5.89
C ASN A 210 13.46 29.13 -6.03
N ILE A 211 13.58 28.66 -7.27
CA ILE A 211 14.24 27.40 -7.61
C ILE A 211 15.29 27.65 -8.71
N ILE A 212 16.50 27.14 -8.52
CA ILE A 212 17.54 27.07 -9.55
C ILE A 212 17.63 25.63 -10.02
N PHE A 213 17.51 25.42 -11.33
CA PHE A 213 17.85 24.15 -11.98
C PHE A 213 19.20 24.29 -12.69
N SER A 214 20.29 23.87 -12.04
CA SER A 214 21.61 23.80 -12.68
C SER A 214 21.78 22.46 -13.41
N ASN A 215 22.27 22.50 -14.66
CA ASN A 215 22.49 21.29 -15.46
C ASN A 215 23.73 21.41 -16.33
N GLY A 216 24.64 20.44 -16.23
CA GLY A 216 25.74 20.26 -17.16
C GLY A 216 25.31 19.39 -18.35
N LEU A 217 25.40 19.88 -19.59
CA LEU A 217 24.91 19.14 -20.77
C LEU A 217 25.77 17.93 -21.17
N ARG A 218 26.87 17.63 -20.45
CA ARG A 218 27.59 16.35 -20.59
C ARG A 218 27.08 15.29 -19.62
N ASP A 219 26.30 15.68 -18.62
CA ASP A 219 25.60 14.75 -17.75
C ASP A 219 24.44 14.10 -18.53
N PRO A 220 24.39 12.76 -18.67
CA PRO A 220 23.24 12.09 -19.28
C PRO A 220 21.92 12.38 -18.58
N PHE A 221 21.90 12.72 -17.29
CA PHE A 221 20.67 13.08 -16.58
C PHE A 221 20.09 14.43 -17.03
N SER A 222 20.89 15.30 -17.67
CA SER A 222 20.45 16.62 -18.14
C SER A 222 19.29 16.56 -19.14
N ILE A 223 19.10 15.44 -19.84
CA ILE A 223 17.94 15.23 -20.74
C ILE A 223 16.60 15.24 -19.99
N GLY A 224 16.60 14.91 -18.70
CA GLY A 224 15.44 14.95 -17.81
C GLY A 224 15.34 16.24 -16.98
N GLY A 225 16.30 17.15 -17.11
CA GLY A 225 16.37 18.39 -16.34
C GLY A 225 15.52 19.53 -16.92
N VAL A 226 15.37 20.60 -16.14
CA VAL A 226 14.78 21.87 -16.61
C VAL A 226 15.89 22.72 -17.23
N LEU A 227 15.90 22.81 -18.56
CA LEU A 227 16.97 23.48 -19.32
C LEU A 227 16.64 24.92 -19.74
N GLN A 228 15.45 25.42 -19.38
CA GLN A 228 15.00 26.78 -19.69
C GLN A 228 14.25 27.36 -18.50
N ASN A 229 14.35 28.68 -18.33
CA ASN A 229 13.60 29.39 -17.30
C ASN A 229 12.10 29.10 -17.42
N ILE A 230 11.47 28.83 -16.28
CA ILE A 230 10.04 28.56 -16.17
C ILE A 230 9.29 29.83 -15.76
N SER A 231 9.90 30.67 -14.93
CA SER A 231 9.43 31.99 -14.50
C SER A 231 10.63 32.86 -14.09
N ASP A 232 10.39 34.09 -13.61
CA ASP A 232 11.44 34.99 -13.12
C ASP A 232 12.16 34.45 -11.86
N THR A 233 11.49 33.57 -11.11
CA THR A 233 12.01 33.00 -9.86
C THR A 233 12.33 31.50 -9.96
N ILE A 234 11.99 30.86 -11.08
CA ILE A 234 12.35 29.48 -11.40
C ILE A 234 13.23 29.49 -12.64
N VAL A 235 14.54 29.45 -12.41
CA VAL A 235 15.56 29.71 -13.44
C VAL A 235 16.38 28.46 -13.73
N ALA A 236 16.81 28.31 -14.98
CA ALA A 236 17.67 27.24 -15.44
C ALA A 236 19.07 27.78 -15.76
N LEU A 237 20.09 27.18 -15.16
CA LEU A 237 21.50 27.51 -15.41
C LEU A 237 22.18 26.32 -16.08
N THR A 238 22.28 26.37 -17.41
CA THR A 238 22.82 25.25 -18.21
C THR A 238 24.22 25.53 -18.71
N THR A 239 25.12 24.55 -18.64
CA THR A 239 26.49 24.67 -19.17
C THR A 239 26.85 23.55 -20.14
N THR A 240 27.46 23.87 -21.28
CA THR A 240 27.73 22.86 -22.33
C THR A 240 28.82 21.85 -21.97
N LYS A 241 29.67 22.18 -20.99
CA LYS A 241 30.83 21.38 -20.59
C LYS A 241 30.70 20.76 -19.20
N GLY A 242 29.66 21.10 -18.44
CA GLY A 242 29.42 20.55 -17.10
C GLY A 242 29.06 19.07 -17.14
N SER A 243 29.62 18.32 -16.19
CA SER A 243 29.20 16.97 -15.83
C SER A 243 28.24 17.01 -14.63
N ASP A 244 27.83 15.84 -14.16
CA ASP A 244 26.91 15.68 -13.04
C ASP A 244 27.35 16.50 -11.81
N CYS A 245 26.43 17.35 -11.33
CA CYS A 245 26.55 18.21 -10.14
C CYS A 245 27.85 19.01 -9.97
N LEU A 246 28.53 19.40 -11.07
CA LEU A 246 29.89 19.97 -10.99
C LEU A 246 29.95 21.27 -10.16
N ASP A 247 28.90 22.08 -10.24
CA ASP A 247 28.66 23.31 -9.50
C ASP A 247 28.70 23.12 -7.98
N LEU A 248 28.30 21.96 -7.47
CA LEU A 248 28.21 21.68 -6.03
C LEU A 248 29.53 21.17 -5.40
N PHE A 249 30.50 20.72 -6.20
CA PHE A 249 31.79 20.28 -5.65
C PHE A 249 32.62 21.45 -5.11
N GLU A 250 33.60 21.12 -4.27
CA GLU A 250 34.55 22.10 -3.73
C GLU A 250 35.28 22.85 -4.84
N SER A 251 35.47 24.16 -4.65
CA SER A 251 36.18 24.99 -5.61
C SER A 251 37.66 24.66 -5.66
N ASN A 252 38.22 24.65 -6.87
CA ASN A 252 39.66 24.47 -7.09
C ASN A 252 40.22 25.60 -7.96
N SER A 253 41.48 25.97 -7.72
CA SER A 253 42.28 26.87 -8.58
C SER A 253 42.35 26.48 -10.06
N LYS A 254 42.02 25.23 -10.41
CA LYS A 254 41.98 24.72 -11.78
C LYS A 254 40.58 24.73 -12.42
N ASP A 255 39.58 25.21 -11.70
CA ASP A 255 38.22 25.27 -12.21
C ASP A 255 38.15 26.22 -13.41
N PRO A 256 37.45 25.83 -14.49
CA PRO A 256 37.35 26.68 -15.66
C PRO A 256 36.46 27.91 -15.37
N ASP A 257 36.75 29.03 -16.04
CA ASP A 257 36.04 30.31 -15.82
C ASP A 257 34.51 30.19 -15.91
N TRP A 258 33.99 29.32 -16.79
CA TRP A 258 32.55 29.10 -16.93
C TRP A 258 31.91 28.47 -15.69
N LEU A 259 32.63 27.60 -14.96
CA LEU A 259 32.15 26.96 -13.73
C LEU A 259 32.15 27.97 -12.58
N VAL A 260 33.19 28.78 -12.51
CA VAL A 260 33.28 29.90 -11.55
C VAL A 260 32.15 30.90 -11.79
N ALA A 261 31.86 31.24 -13.05
CA ALA A 261 30.77 32.13 -13.42
C ALA A 261 29.39 31.53 -13.08
N GLN A 262 29.17 30.24 -13.32
CA GLN A 262 27.93 29.55 -12.95
C GLN A 262 27.69 29.60 -11.44
N ARG A 263 28.67 29.19 -10.62
CA ARG A 263 28.59 29.24 -9.15
C ARG A 263 28.32 30.65 -8.64
N LYS A 264 28.95 31.66 -9.26
CA LYS A 264 28.68 33.06 -8.92
C LYS A 264 27.23 33.45 -9.20
N ALA A 265 26.68 33.06 -10.35
CA ALA A 265 25.28 33.33 -10.70
C ALA A 265 24.31 32.68 -9.70
N GLU A 266 24.55 31.42 -9.32
CA GLU A 266 23.78 30.70 -8.30
C GLU A 266 23.80 31.45 -6.96
N VAL A 267 24.99 31.85 -6.50
CA VAL A 267 25.17 32.61 -5.26
C VAL A 267 24.47 33.97 -5.30
N ASP A 268 24.54 34.68 -6.42
CA ASP A 268 23.91 36.00 -6.56
C ASP A 268 22.37 35.90 -6.54
N ILE A 269 21.79 34.84 -7.12
CA ILE A 269 20.36 34.54 -7.01
C ILE A 269 19.98 34.22 -5.56
N MET A 270 20.74 33.36 -4.88
CA MET A 270 20.49 33.00 -3.47
C MET A 270 20.57 34.22 -2.54
N LYS A 271 21.55 35.11 -2.76
CA LYS A 271 21.66 36.38 -2.00
C LYS A 271 20.40 37.24 -2.18
N ARG A 272 19.88 37.35 -3.40
CA ARG A 272 18.65 38.10 -3.68
C ARG A 272 17.46 37.50 -2.91
N TRP A 273 17.29 36.18 -2.92
CA TRP A 273 16.22 35.52 -2.14
C TRP A 273 16.34 35.78 -0.64
N ILE A 274 17.55 35.75 -0.09
CA ILE A 274 17.80 36.03 1.34
C ILE A 274 17.44 37.48 1.67
N GLU A 275 17.77 38.42 0.78
CA GLU A 275 17.46 39.84 0.98
C GLU A 275 15.95 40.09 0.88
N GLU A 276 15.27 39.55 -0.14
CA GLU A 276 13.82 39.59 -0.28
C GLU A 276 13.12 39.04 0.97
N TYR A 277 13.59 37.89 1.49
CA TYR A 277 13.06 37.30 2.73
C TYR A 277 13.22 38.22 3.94
N ARG A 278 14.36 38.91 4.07
CA ARG A 278 14.61 39.85 5.19
C ARG A 278 13.69 41.08 5.16
N MET A 279 13.20 41.46 3.98
CA MET A 279 12.31 42.60 3.79
C MET A 279 10.85 42.28 4.08
N ILE A 280 10.49 41.00 4.26
CA ILE A 280 9.14 40.59 4.64
C ILE A 280 8.91 40.97 6.11
N PRO A 281 7.84 41.73 6.44
CA PRO A 281 7.48 42.03 7.83
C PRO A 281 7.26 40.72 8.60
N LYS A 282 7.91 40.60 9.76
CA LYS A 282 7.69 39.48 10.67
C LYS A 282 6.54 39.82 11.59
N GLU A 283 5.45 39.05 11.51
CA GLU A 283 4.38 39.05 12.51
C GLU A 283 4.86 38.51 13.87
#